data_AF-A0A0K0CU62-F1
#
_entry.id   AF-A0A0K0CU62-F1
#
_cell.length_a   1.000
_cell.length_b   1.000
_cell.length_c   1.000
_cell.angle_alpha   90.00
_cell.angle_beta   90.00
_cell.angle_gamma   90.00
#
_symmetry.space_group_name_H-M   'P 1'
#
loop_
_entity.id
_entity.type
_entity.pdbx_description
1 polymer ?
#
loop_
_entity_poly.entity_id
_entity_poly.type
_entity_poly.pdbx_seq_one_letter_code
_entity_poly.pdbx_strand_id
1 'polypeptide(L)'
;MLQMVLQGCIGTTVNQGPIQVANVFLTDVALNEYGKPVDKFQNKLRLCFRDFSKKCADALILNKQLILPDQLAYQVSTIIL
;
A
#
# COMPACT_ATOMS: atom_id res chain seq x y z
N MET A 1 4.50 -0.50 -17.40
CA MET A 1 4.83 -1.31 -16.21
C MET A 1 4.24 -0.77 -14.90
N LEU A 2 4.08 0.55 -14.73
CA LEU A 2 3.52 1.17 -13.51
C LEU A 2 2.19 0.58 -13.04
N GLN A 3 1.21 0.40 -13.95
CA GLN A 3 -0.12 -0.18 -13.65
C GLN A 3 -0.04 -1.56 -13.00
N MET A 4 0.75 -2.47 -13.57
CA MET A 4 0.87 -3.83 -13.07
C MET A 4 1.49 -3.87 -11.66
N VAL A 5 2.52 -3.06 -11.43
CA VAL A 5 3.17 -2.98 -10.11
C VAL A 5 2.20 -2.39 -9.08
N LEU A 6 1.51 -1.30 -9.42
CA LEU A 6 0.54 -0.68 -8.54
C LEU A 6 -0.60 -1.65 -8.17
N GLN A 7 -1.14 -2.37 -9.15
CA GLN A 7 -2.17 -3.39 -8.91
C GLN A 7 -1.67 -4.50 -7.98
N GLY A 8 -0.43 -4.96 -8.13
CA GLY A 8 0.19 -5.93 -7.21
C GLY A 8 0.49 -5.38 -5.81
N CYS A 9 0.46 -4.06 -5.63
CA CYS A 9 0.68 -3.41 -4.33
C CYS A 9 -0.61 -3.16 -3.55
N ILE A 10 -1.69 -2.73 -4.23
CA ILE A 10 -2.95 -2.34 -3.57
C ILE A 10 -4.17 -3.18 -3.96
N GLY A 11 -4.12 -3.87 -5.10
CA GLY A 11 -5.21 -4.67 -5.65
C GLY A 11 -4.90 -6.17 -5.63
N THR A 12 -4.19 -6.66 -4.61
CA THR A 12 -3.80 -8.08 -4.51
C THR A 12 -5.03 -8.96 -4.30
N THR A 13 -5.27 -9.90 -5.22
CA THR A 13 -6.39 -10.86 -5.13
C THR A 13 -5.94 -12.30 -4.89
N VAL A 14 -4.72 -12.64 -5.30
CA VAL A 14 -4.18 -14.01 -5.18
C VAL A 14 -3.39 -14.19 -3.87
N ASN A 15 -2.62 -13.18 -3.49
CA ASN A 15 -1.84 -13.16 -2.25
C ASN A 15 -2.49 -12.20 -1.24
N GLN A 16 -2.28 -12.44 0.06
CA GLN A 16 -2.87 -11.62 1.13
C GLN A 16 -2.39 -10.15 1.15
N GLY A 17 -1.31 -9.86 0.42
CA GLY A 17 -0.85 -8.50 0.19
C GLY A 17 -0.22 -7.81 1.41
N PRO A 18 0.15 -6.53 1.27
CA PRO A 18 0.86 -5.79 2.32
C PRO A 18 0.01 -5.60 3.58
N ILE A 19 -1.32 -5.48 3.45
CA ILE A 19 -2.22 -5.25 4.58
C ILE A 19 -2.16 -6.39 5.61
N GLN A 20 -1.97 -7.63 5.16
CA GLN A 20 -1.84 -8.74 6.08
C GLN A 20 -0.57 -8.66 6.92
N VAL A 21 0.54 -8.17 6.35
CA VAL A 21 1.78 -7.93 7.10
C VAL A 21 1.53 -6.87 8.18
N ALA A 22 0.81 -5.80 7.85
CA ALA A 22 0.41 -4.81 8.85
C ALA A 22 -0.47 -5.44 9.95
N ASN A 23 -1.47 -6.24 9.58
CA ASN A 23 -2.37 -6.89 10.55
C ASN A 23 -1.64 -7.84 11.50
N VAL A 24 -0.67 -8.61 11.01
CA VAL A 24 0.07 -9.59 11.82
C VAL A 24 1.05 -8.90 12.76
N PHE A 25 1.73 -7.84 12.30
CA PHE A 25 2.85 -7.27 13.05
C PHE A 25 2.53 -5.94 13.75
N LEU A 26 1.43 -5.27 13.42
CA LEU A 26 1.11 -3.90 13.88
C LEU A 26 -0.22 -3.72 14.61
N THR A 27 -1.08 -4.76 14.73
CA THR A 27 -2.40 -4.64 15.39
C THR A 27 -2.28 -4.51 16.92
N ASP A 28 -1.58 -5.44 17.58
CA ASP A 28 -1.49 -5.52 19.05
C ASP A 28 -0.11 -5.08 19.55
N VAL A 29 0.27 -3.86 19.19
CA VAL A 29 1.60 -3.31 19.49
C VAL A 29 1.63 -2.59 20.83
N ALA A 30 2.63 -2.91 21.66
CA ALA A 30 2.93 -2.11 22.85
C ALA A 30 3.44 -0.72 22.45
N LEU A 31 2.77 0.32 22.94
CA LEU A 31 3.11 1.71 22.66
C LEU A 31 3.80 2.36 23.87
N ASN A 32 4.72 3.29 23.59
CA ASN A 32 5.29 4.16 24.60
C ASN A 32 4.37 5.35 24.91
N GLU A 33 4.77 6.21 25.85
CA GLU A 33 4.03 7.42 26.25
C GLU A 33 3.73 8.40 25.09
N TYR A 34 4.46 8.30 23.97
CA TYR A 34 4.28 9.11 22.77
C TYR A 34 3.48 8.40 21.67
N GLY A 35 2.86 7.25 21.96
CA GLY A 35 2.05 6.48 21.00
C GLY A 35 2.87 5.80 19.90
N LYS A 36 4.17 5.55 20.11
CA LYS A 36 5.03 4.83 19.16
C LYS A 36 5.27 3.40 19.62
N PRO A 37 5.42 2.43 18.69
CA PRO A 37 5.83 1.08 19.05
C PRO A 37 7.11 1.08 19.89
N VAL A 38 7.10 0.35 21.00
CA VAL A 38 8.28 0.15 21.86
C VAL A 38 9.32 -0.70 21.12
N ASP A 39 8.88 -1.72 20.37
CA ASP A 39 9.76 -2.51 19.53
C ASP A 39 10.25 -1.70 18.31
N LYS A 40 11.57 -1.66 18.14
CA LYS A 40 12.22 -0.87 17.08
C LYS A 40 11.88 -1.36 15.68
N PHE A 41 11.66 -2.66 15.48
CA PHE A 41 11.33 -3.24 14.18
C PHE A 41 9.87 -2.97 13.82
N GLN A 42 8.95 -3.03 14.79
CA GLN A 42 7.57 -2.61 14.61
C GLN A 42 7.48 -1.11 14.28
N ASN A 43 8.24 -0.25 14.95
CA ASN A 43 8.28 1.17 14.59
C ASN A 43 8.86 1.40 13.19
N LYS A 44 9.92 0.67 12.81
CA LYS A 44 10.47 0.72 11.45
C LYS A 44 9.45 0.27 10.41
N LEU A 45 8.76 -0.86 10.65
CA LEU A 45 7.72 -1.39 9.77
C LEU A 45 6.56 -0.41 9.59
N ARG A 46 6.09 0.20 10.69
CA ARG A 46 5.06 1.25 10.66
C ARG A 46 5.46 2.44 9.78
N LEU A 47 6.71 2.89 9.88
CA LEU A 47 7.23 3.97 9.03
C LEU A 47 7.32 3.54 7.56
N CYS A 48 7.74 2.31 7.28
CA CYS A 48 7.74 1.75 5.92
C CYS A 48 6.33 1.73 5.33
N PHE A 49 5.30 1.34 6.10
CA PHE A 49 3.91 1.38 5.63
C PHE A 49 3.41 2.79 5.35
N ARG A 50 3.77 3.76 6.18
CA ARG A 50 3.44 5.17 5.93
C ARG A 50 4.03 5.65 4.60
N ASP A 51 5.30 5.35 4.36
CA ASP A 51 5.99 5.76 3.14
C ASP A 51 5.48 4.97 1.91
N PHE A 52 5.13 3.70 2.08
CA PHE A 52 4.49 2.86 1.07
C PHE A 52 3.13 3.42 0.63
N SER A 53 2.25 3.78 1.57
CA SER A 53 0.94 4.36 1.25
C SER A 53 1.08 5.67 0.46
N LYS A 54 2.04 6.54 0.83
CA LYS A 54 2.30 7.78 0.08
C LYS A 54 2.74 7.49 -1.35
N LYS A 55 3.68 6.55 -1.55
CA LYS A 55 4.13 6.14 -2.88
C LYS A 55 3.01 5.54 -3.73
N CYS A 56 2.12 4.75 -3.14
CA CYS A 56 0.97 4.19 -3.85
C CYS A 56 0.00 5.30 -4.29
N ALA A 57 -0.24 6.31 -3.45
CA ALA A 57 -1.06 7.46 -3.83
C ALA A 57 -0.44 8.26 -4.99
N ASP A 58 0.85 8.57 -4.91
CA ASP A 58 1.57 9.27 -5.98
C ASP A 58 1.55 8.46 -7.29
N ALA A 59 1.78 7.14 -7.20
CA ALA A 59 1.71 6.23 -8.33
C ALA A 59 0.30 6.15 -8.93
N LEU A 60 -0.76 6.21 -8.13
CA LEU A 60 -2.14 6.22 -8.61
C LEU A 60 -2.48 7.49 -9.38
N ILE A 61 -1.99 8.65 -8.91
CA ILE A 61 -2.14 9.94 -9.62
C ILE A 61 -1.43 9.88 -10.96
N LEU A 62 -0.15 9.47 -10.98
CA LEU A 62 0.62 9.32 -12.21
C LEU A 62 -0.03 8.31 -13.16
N ASN A 63 -0.52 7.21 -12.60
CA ASN A 63 -1.19 6.19 -13.38
C ASN A 63 -2.43 6.73 -14.10
N LYS A 64 -3.22 7.59 -13.45
CA LYS A 64 -4.39 8.25 -14.07
C LYS A 64 -4.03 9.16 -15.23
N GLN A 65 -2.84 9.78 -15.21
CA GLN A 65 -2.38 10.69 -16.27
C GLN A 65 -1.81 9.95 -17.49
N LEU A 66 -1.28 8.74 -17.29
CA LEU A 66 -0.61 7.95 -18.33
C LEU A 66 -1.53 6.94 -19.01
N ILE A 67 -2.83 6.93 -18.70
CA ILE A 67 -3.81 5.99 -19.28
C ILE A 67 -3.95 6.27 -20.78
N LEU A 68 -3.70 5.26 -21.60
CA LEU A 68 -4.09 5.26 -23.01
C LEU A 68 -5.55 4.78 -23.16
N PRO A 69 -6.29 5.18 -24.21
CA PRO A 69 -7.70 4.85 -24.37
C PRO A 69 -8.02 3.34 -24.31
N ASP A 70 -7.10 2.49 -24.74
CA ASP A 70 -7.18 1.03 -24.69
C ASP A 70 -6.95 0.45 -23.27
N GLN A 71 -6.40 1.23 -22.34
CA GLN A 71 -6.11 0.84 -20.96
C GLN A 71 -7.20 1.25 -19.95
N LEU A 72 -8.25 1.94 -20.40
CA LEU A 72 -9.35 2.40 -19.55
C LEU A 72 -10.04 1.27 -18.77
N ALA A 73 -10.24 0.11 -19.39
CA ALA A 73 -10.86 -1.05 -18.74
C ALA A 73 -9.99 -1.62 -17.58
N TYR A 74 -8.67 -1.55 -17.73
CA TYR A 74 -7.72 -2.01 -16.71
C TYR A 74 -7.65 -1.02 -15.52
N GLN A 75 -7.83 0.27 -15.81
CA GLN A 75 -7.89 1.32 -14.78
C GLN A 75 -9.10 1.18 -13.86
N VAL A 76 -10.29 0.89 -14.42
CA VAL A 76 -11.53 0.73 -13.62
C VAL A 76 -11.33 -0.32 -12.54
N SER A 77 -10.67 -1.43 -12.87
CA SER A 77 -10.38 -2.50 -11.91
C SER A 77 -9.34 -2.11 -10.84
N THR A 78 -8.47 -1.14 -11.12
CA THR A 78 -7.44 -0.66 -10.18
C THR A 78 -7.95 0.47 -9.26
N ILE A 79 -9.03 1.18 -9.65
CA ILE A 79 -9.62 2.29 -8.87
C ILE A 79 -10.73 1.81 -7.91
N ILE A 80 -11.29 0.61 -8.08
CA ILE A 80 -12.42 0.07 -7.29
C ILE A 80 -11.98 -0.67 -6.01
N LEU A 81 -10.67 -0.85 -5.76
CA LEU A 81 -10.11 -1.39 -4.51
C LEU A 81 -9.41 -0.28 -3.72
#